data_AF-A0A2C9WTE5-F1
#
_entry.id   AF-A0A2C9WTE5-F1
#
_cell.length_a   1.000
_cell.length_b   1.000
_cell.length_c   1.000
_cell.angle_alpha   90.00
_cell.angle_beta   90.00
_cell.angle_gamma   90.00
#
_symmetry.space_group_name_H-M   'P 1'
#
loop_
_entity.id
_entity.type
_entity.pdbx_description
1 polymer ?
#
loop_
_entity_poly.entity_id
_entity_poly.type
_entity_poly.pdbx_seq_one_letter_code
_entity_poly.pdbx_strand_id
1 'polypeptide(L)'
;MKFIIQIGLALTFLFGSMQINAEVSINKFMNASQASASFNCAYKGKAASKKCVVTRSMVKASIDSVTKQIYGANESLPLLTIRWPDGDVSRYLGMDSWELKNLGDQKTYRLKTLNTDESQLDLRRGVIIQSDVSTEHVRFW
;
A
#
# COMPACT_ATOMS: atom_id res chain seq x y z
N MET A 1 -35.66 -21.08 -49.41
CA MET A 1 -35.14 -20.71 -48.08
C MET A 1 -33.84 -19.94 -48.29
N LYS A 2 -33.78 -18.67 -47.89
CA LYS A 2 -32.62 -17.78 -48.07
C LYS A 2 -31.69 -17.92 -46.86
N PHE A 3 -30.47 -18.39 -47.07
CA PHE A 3 -29.42 -18.37 -46.06
C PHE A 3 -28.69 -17.02 -46.13
N ILE A 4 -28.80 -16.22 -45.08
CA ILE A 4 -27.99 -15.02 -44.89
C ILE A 4 -26.83 -15.41 -43.98
N ILE A 5 -25.61 -15.45 -44.54
CA ILE A 5 -24.37 -15.61 -43.79
C ILE A 5 -23.99 -14.23 -43.26
N GLN A 6 -24.24 -14.01 -41.97
CA GLN A 6 -23.85 -12.79 -41.28
C GLN A 6 -22.41 -12.95 -40.79
N ILE A 7 -21.47 -12.39 -41.54
CA ILE A 7 -20.04 -12.44 -41.25
C ILE A 7 -19.77 -11.48 -40.09
N GLY A 8 -19.50 -12.04 -38.92
CA GLY A 8 -19.05 -11.29 -37.76
C GLY A 8 -17.63 -10.78 -37.95
N LEU A 9 -17.43 -9.48 -37.76
CA LEU A 9 -16.12 -8.90 -37.49
C LEU A 9 -16.18 -8.21 -36.13
N ALA A 10 -15.80 -8.95 -35.09
CA ALA A 10 -15.55 -8.39 -33.77
C ALA A 10 -14.19 -7.67 -33.82
N LEU A 11 -14.21 -6.35 -33.69
CA LEU A 11 -13.01 -5.54 -33.52
C LEU A 11 -12.96 -5.06 -32.06
N THR A 12 -12.49 -5.94 -31.17
CA THR A 12 -12.16 -5.60 -29.79
C THR A 12 -10.84 -4.83 -29.78
N PHE A 13 -10.93 -3.51 -29.88
CA PHE A 13 -9.83 -2.65 -29.45
C PHE A 13 -9.74 -2.72 -27.92
N LEU A 14 -9.04 -3.74 -27.42
CA LEU A 14 -8.42 -3.71 -26.10
C LEU A 14 -7.34 -2.63 -26.13
N PHE A 15 -7.74 -1.39 -25.87
CA PHE A 15 -6.82 -0.36 -25.41
C PHE A 15 -6.34 -0.77 -24.03
N GLY A 16 -5.37 -1.68 -24.00
CA GLY A 16 -4.49 -1.89 -22.87
C GLY A 16 -3.69 -0.62 -22.70
N SER A 17 -4.22 0.33 -21.93
CA SER A 17 -3.46 1.44 -21.38
C SER A 17 -2.40 0.85 -20.47
N MET A 18 -1.27 0.43 -21.04
CA MET A 18 -0.03 0.31 -20.30
C MET A 18 0.28 1.72 -19.83
N GLN A 19 -0.18 2.05 -18.63
CA GLN A 19 0.28 3.24 -17.93
C GLN A 19 1.78 3.05 -17.77
N ILE A 20 2.53 3.73 -18.64
CA ILE A 20 3.95 4.01 -18.48
C ILE A 20 4.02 4.68 -17.10
N ASN A 21 4.37 3.88 -16.09
CA ASN A 21 4.36 4.27 -14.71
C ASN A 21 5.56 5.21 -14.56
N ALA A 22 5.36 6.50 -14.82
CA ALA A 22 6.25 7.52 -14.30
C ALA A 22 6.45 7.17 -12.82
N GLU A 23 7.70 6.99 -12.38
CA GLU A 23 7.99 6.66 -11.00
C GLU A 23 7.23 7.64 -10.11
N VAL A 24 6.15 7.15 -9.48
CA VAL A 24 5.35 7.96 -8.58
C VAL A 24 6.29 8.27 -7.44
N SER A 25 6.66 9.54 -7.29
CA SER A 25 7.52 9.93 -6.18
C SER A 25 6.87 9.43 -4.89
N ILE A 26 7.64 8.74 -4.06
CA ILE A 26 7.10 8.12 -2.85
C ILE A 26 6.44 9.18 -1.94
N ASN A 27 6.91 10.42 -2.00
CA ASN A 27 6.26 11.56 -1.36
C ASN A 27 4.84 11.83 -1.91
N LYS A 28 4.65 11.85 -3.22
CA LYS A 28 3.31 12.00 -3.82
C LYS A 28 2.41 10.83 -3.44
N PHE A 29 2.96 9.61 -3.44
CA PHE A 29 2.24 8.41 -3.02
C PHE A 29 1.78 8.49 -1.54
N MET A 30 2.68 8.87 -0.63
CA MET A 30 2.42 8.96 0.80
C MET A 30 1.56 10.17 1.21
N ASN A 31 1.28 11.11 0.31
CA ASN A 31 0.33 12.21 0.54
C ASN A 31 -1.04 11.99 -0.11
N ALA A 32 -1.21 10.97 -0.96
CA ALA A 32 -2.49 10.68 -1.62
C ALA A 32 -3.45 9.87 -0.72
N SER A 33 -4.71 10.28 -0.61
CA SER A 33 -5.74 9.52 0.13
C SER A 33 -5.99 8.12 -0.44
N GLN A 34 -5.82 7.96 -1.75
CA GLN A 34 -5.84 6.68 -2.44
C GLN A 34 -4.75 6.68 -3.53
N ALA A 35 -3.98 5.61 -3.61
CA ALA A 35 -2.94 5.44 -4.62
C ALA A 35 -2.54 3.97 -4.76
N SER A 36 -2.00 3.60 -5.91
CA SER A 36 -1.35 2.31 -6.13
C SER A 36 -0.09 2.51 -6.97
N ALA A 37 1.03 1.94 -6.54
CA ALA A 37 2.30 2.04 -7.25
C ALA A 37 3.16 0.81 -6.98
N SER A 38 4.16 0.58 -7.84
CA SER A 38 5.12 -0.51 -7.71
C SER A 38 6.47 0.01 -7.24
N PHE A 39 6.96 -0.50 -6.12
CA PHE A 39 8.21 -0.09 -5.49
C PHE A 39 9.16 -1.26 -5.32
N ASN A 40 10.46 -1.00 -5.27
CA ASN A 40 11.37 -1.97 -4.70
C ASN A 40 11.00 -2.17 -3.23
N CYS A 41 11.19 -3.36 -2.69
CA CYS A 41 10.75 -3.67 -1.34
C CYS A 41 11.68 -4.65 -0.64
N ALA A 42 11.70 -4.57 0.68
CA ALA A 42 12.41 -5.50 1.54
C ALA A 42 11.56 -5.85 2.76
N TYR A 43 11.67 -7.11 3.22
CA TYR A 43 11.06 -7.61 4.45
C TYR A 43 12.17 -8.07 5.39
N LYS A 44 12.20 -7.54 6.62
CA LYS A 44 13.22 -7.83 7.64
C LYS A 44 14.65 -7.77 7.08
N GLY A 45 14.94 -6.71 6.31
CA GLY A 45 16.25 -6.46 5.69
C GLY A 45 16.57 -7.29 4.44
N LYS A 46 15.69 -8.20 4.00
CA LYS A 46 15.88 -8.98 2.76
C LYS A 46 15.12 -8.36 1.60
N ALA A 47 15.84 -7.91 0.57
CA ALA A 47 15.24 -7.37 -0.64
C ALA A 47 14.47 -8.46 -1.40
N ALA A 48 13.29 -8.11 -1.90
CA ALA A 48 12.49 -9.00 -2.72
C ALA A 48 13.06 -9.08 -4.14
N SER A 49 12.83 -10.20 -4.84
CA SER A 49 13.34 -10.44 -6.19
C SER A 49 12.64 -9.61 -7.27
N LYS A 50 11.45 -9.06 -6.97
CA LYS A 50 10.65 -8.20 -7.85
C LYS A 50 10.03 -7.07 -7.03
N LYS A 51 9.54 -6.04 -7.72
CA LYS A 51 8.81 -4.93 -7.09
C LYS A 51 7.54 -5.43 -6.39
N CYS A 52 7.23 -4.85 -5.24
CA CYS A 52 5.95 -5.01 -4.55
C CYS A 52 4.94 -4.01 -5.08
N VAL A 53 3.66 -4.39 -5.12
CA VAL A 53 2.57 -3.44 -5.35
C VAL A 53 2.13 -2.90 -4.00
N VAL A 54 2.25 -1.59 -3.81
CA VAL A 54 1.83 -0.91 -2.59
C VAL A 54 0.61 -0.05 -2.90
N THR A 55 -0.43 -0.20 -2.08
CA THR A 55 -1.70 0.50 -2.24
C THR A 55 -2.03 1.24 -0.96
N ARG A 56 -2.47 2.50 -1.10
CA ARG A 56 -3.13 3.28 -0.05
C ARG A 56 -4.61 3.36 -0.34
N SER A 57 -5.42 3.15 0.68
CA SER A 57 -6.86 3.32 0.65
C SER A 57 -7.36 3.82 2.00
N MET A 58 -8.67 4.02 2.11
CA MET A 58 -9.35 4.31 3.37
C MET A 58 -10.29 3.15 3.69
N VAL A 59 -10.37 2.74 4.95
CA VAL A 59 -11.27 1.70 5.43
C VAL A 59 -11.94 2.12 6.73
N LYS A 60 -13.12 1.56 7.01
CA LYS A 60 -13.76 1.79 8.31
C LYS A 60 -12.95 1.15 9.44
N ALA A 61 -12.83 1.84 10.57
CA ALA A 61 -12.19 1.33 11.77
C ALA A 61 -12.82 0.01 12.27
N SER A 62 -14.07 -0.28 11.91
CA SER A 62 -14.71 -1.59 12.17
C SER A 62 -14.00 -2.81 11.57
N ILE A 63 -12.99 -2.63 10.72
CA ILE A 63 -12.15 -3.72 10.21
C ILE A 63 -11.32 -4.41 11.31
N ASP A 64 -11.04 -3.71 12.41
CA ASP A 64 -10.34 -4.23 13.57
C ASP A 64 -11.10 -3.90 14.87
N SER A 65 -11.09 -4.83 15.82
CA SER A 65 -11.85 -4.68 17.07
C SER A 65 -11.31 -3.58 17.98
N VAL A 66 -9.98 -3.41 18.02
CA VAL A 66 -9.32 -2.42 18.87
C VAL A 66 -9.53 -1.03 18.30
N THR A 67 -9.31 -0.84 16.99
CA THR A 67 -9.54 0.48 16.38
C THR A 67 -11.02 0.86 16.36
N LYS A 68 -11.95 -0.09 16.22
CA LYS A 68 -13.39 0.16 16.43
C LYS A 68 -13.67 0.72 17.83
N GLN A 69 -13.03 0.19 18.86
CA GLN A 69 -13.23 0.63 20.24
C GLN A 69 -12.63 2.03 20.49
N ILE A 70 -11.48 2.32 19.89
CA ILE A 70 -10.75 3.59 20.07
C ILE A 70 -11.42 4.73 19.28
N TYR A 71 -11.72 4.51 18.00
CA TYR A 71 -12.15 5.56 17.08
C TYR A 71 -13.66 5.54 16.77
N GLY A 72 -14.35 4.45 17.08
CA GLY A 72 -15.75 4.22 16.69
C GLY A 72 -15.87 3.52 15.32
N ALA A 73 -16.94 2.74 15.15
CA ALA A 73 -17.06 1.80 14.03
C ALA A 73 -17.06 2.43 12.62
N ASN A 74 -17.51 3.68 12.49
CA ASN A 74 -17.66 4.35 11.19
C ASN A 74 -16.51 5.29 10.85
N GLU A 75 -15.52 5.44 11.74
CA GLU A 75 -14.37 6.30 11.47
C GLU A 75 -13.55 5.77 10.29
N SER A 76 -13.03 6.68 9.46
CA SER A 76 -12.31 6.33 8.24
C SER A 76 -10.82 6.42 8.48
N LEU A 77 -10.15 5.26 8.49
CA LEU A 77 -8.73 5.15 8.77
C LEU A 77 -7.94 4.79 7.50
N PRO A 78 -6.71 5.32 7.34
CA PRO A 78 -5.86 4.99 6.20
C PRO A 78 -5.39 3.53 6.29
N LEU A 79 -5.41 2.82 5.17
CA LEU A 79 -4.90 1.46 5.06
C LEU A 79 -3.75 1.43 4.04
N LEU A 80 -2.60 0.93 4.47
CA LEU A 80 -1.47 0.61 3.60
C LEU A 80 -1.46 -0.91 3.37
N THR A 81 -1.57 -1.31 2.10
CA THR A 81 -1.51 -2.71 1.68
C THR A 81 -0.28 -2.94 0.82
N ILE A 82 0.49 -3.98 1.13
CA ILE A 82 1.67 -4.41 0.38
C ILE A 82 1.40 -5.80 -0.14
N ARG A 83 1.35 -5.96 -1.47
CA ARG A 83 1.34 -7.25 -2.14
C ARG A 83 2.76 -7.62 -2.54
N TRP A 84 3.27 -8.69 -1.94
CA TRP A 84 4.61 -9.21 -2.13
C TRP A 84 4.71 -10.02 -3.44
N PRO A 85 5.93 -10.22 -3.99
CA PRO A 85 6.11 -10.96 -5.25
C PRO A 85 5.69 -12.43 -5.21
N ASP A 86 5.66 -13.04 -4.04
CA ASP A 86 5.18 -14.42 -3.80
C ASP A 86 3.64 -14.51 -3.70
N GLY A 87 2.94 -13.36 -3.73
CA GLY A 87 1.49 -13.28 -3.62
C GLY A 87 0.99 -13.00 -2.20
N ASP A 88 1.87 -13.00 -1.20
CA ASP A 88 1.48 -12.66 0.17
C ASP A 88 1.05 -11.20 0.29
N VAL A 89 0.25 -10.90 1.31
CA VAL A 89 -0.29 -9.56 1.53
C VAL A 89 -0.11 -9.14 2.98
N SER A 90 0.59 -8.02 3.18
CA SER A 90 0.64 -7.32 4.46
C SER A 90 -0.29 -6.11 4.45
N ARG A 91 -1.03 -5.91 5.54
CA ARG A 91 -1.99 -4.81 5.69
C ARG A 91 -1.73 -4.07 7.00
N TYR A 92 -1.52 -2.76 6.89
CA TYR A 92 -1.21 -1.87 7.99
C TYR A 92 -2.25 -0.76 8.05
N LEU A 93 -3.05 -0.74 9.11
CA LEU A 93 -4.02 0.28 9.40
C LEU A 93 -3.32 1.43 10.12
N GLY A 94 -3.35 2.63 9.56
CA GLY A 94 -2.77 3.81 10.17
C GLY A 94 -3.61 4.29 11.34
N MET A 95 -2.90 4.56 12.43
CA MET A 95 -3.41 5.10 13.68
C MET A 95 -2.88 6.53 13.86
N ASP A 96 -2.84 7.01 15.09
CA ASP A 96 -2.24 8.29 15.46
C ASP A 96 -0.70 8.26 15.38
N SER A 97 -0.08 9.44 15.32
CA SER A 97 1.37 9.63 15.53
C SER A 97 2.29 8.66 14.78
N TRP A 98 2.01 8.38 13.51
CA TRP A 98 2.77 7.48 12.64
C TRP A 98 2.72 5.99 13.02
N GLU A 99 1.80 5.61 13.89
CA GLU A 99 1.59 4.23 14.29
C GLU A 99 0.77 3.46 13.24
N LEU A 100 1.11 2.19 13.10
CA LEU A 100 0.53 1.28 12.13
C LEU A 100 0.14 -0.03 12.83
N LYS A 101 -1.15 -0.33 12.90
CA LYS A 101 -1.64 -1.65 13.33
C LYS A 101 -1.56 -2.64 12.18
N ASN A 102 -0.77 -3.69 12.31
CA ASN A 102 -0.78 -4.78 11.33
C ASN A 102 -2.00 -5.68 11.56
N LEU A 103 -2.81 -5.85 10.52
CA LEU A 103 -4.06 -6.61 10.60
C LEU A 103 -3.85 -8.14 10.59
N GLY A 104 -2.66 -8.61 10.22
CA GLY A 104 -2.30 -10.03 10.19
C GLY A 104 -1.84 -10.56 11.55
N ASP A 105 -0.88 -9.88 12.18
CA ASP A 105 -0.30 -10.30 13.46
C ASP A 105 -0.79 -9.51 14.68
N GLN A 106 -1.63 -8.49 14.45
CA GLN A 106 -2.21 -7.64 15.48
C GLN A 106 -1.19 -6.85 16.31
N LYS A 107 0.04 -6.68 15.82
CA LYS A 107 1.05 -5.84 16.47
C LYS A 107 1.01 -4.41 15.95
N THR A 108 1.48 -3.49 16.78
CA THR A 108 1.69 -2.09 16.39
C THR A 108 3.13 -1.92 15.90
N TYR A 109 3.25 -1.22 14.77
CA TYR A 109 4.47 -0.85 14.09
C TYR A 109 4.51 0.67 13.97
N ARG A 110 5.65 1.22 13.56
CA ARG A 110 5.79 2.66 13.35
C ARG A 110 6.37 2.99 11.99
N LEU A 111 5.83 4.00 11.31
CA LEU A 111 6.50 4.62 10.17
C LEU A 111 7.69 5.42 10.71
N LYS A 112 8.88 5.14 10.16
CA LYS A 112 10.09 5.80 10.61
C LYS A 112 10.20 7.22 10.06
N THR A 113 10.31 8.21 10.94
CA THR A 113 10.78 9.57 10.65
C THR A 113 12.30 9.59 10.94
N LEU A 114 13.15 9.60 9.91
CA LEU A 114 14.58 9.88 10.09
C LEU A 114 14.85 11.35 9.74
N ASN A 115 14.23 12.27 10.46
CA ASN A 115 14.73 13.64 10.53
C ASN A 115 14.58 14.14 11.96
N THR A 116 15.49 15.03 12.35
CA THR A 116 15.57 15.72 13.65
C THR A 116 14.33 16.54 14.01
N ASP A 117 13.34 16.57 13.13
CA ASP A 117 12.06 17.23 13.30
C ASP A 117 10.97 16.14 13.23
N GLU A 118 10.38 15.79 14.36
CA GLU A 118 9.39 14.72 14.49
C GLU A 118 8.10 14.99 13.69
N SER A 119 7.98 16.18 13.12
CA SER A 119 6.81 16.64 12.37
C SER A 119 6.71 16.08 10.94
N GLN A 120 7.77 15.52 10.35
CA GLN A 120 7.76 15.05 8.95
C GLN A 120 8.53 13.75 8.70
N LEU A 121 8.01 12.90 7.79
CA LEU A 121 8.68 11.68 7.32
C LEU A 121 9.83 12.02 6.36
N ASP A 122 11.04 11.52 6.65
CA ASP A 122 12.13 11.53 5.68
C ASP A 122 11.97 10.39 4.67
N LEU A 123 11.38 10.73 3.53
CA LEU A 123 11.07 9.79 2.46
C LEU A 123 12.19 9.63 1.43
N ARG A 124 13.35 10.30 1.59
CA ARG A 124 14.48 10.23 0.64
C ARG A 124 15.05 8.82 0.50
N ARG A 125 14.86 7.97 1.49
CA ARG A 125 15.37 6.58 1.54
C ARG A 125 14.27 5.54 1.32
N GLY A 126 13.09 5.97 0.88
CA GLY A 126 11.89 5.16 0.88
C GLY A 126 11.07 5.33 2.16
N VAL A 127 10.03 4.51 2.29
CA VAL A 127 9.22 4.38 3.51
C VAL A 127 9.70 3.17 4.28
N ILE A 128 9.92 3.34 5.58
CA ILE A 128 10.33 2.28 6.51
C ILE A 128 9.23 2.08 7.55
N ILE A 129 8.83 0.83 7.76
CA ILE A 129 7.98 0.38 8.86
C ILE A 129 8.87 -0.37 9.85
N GLN A 130 8.85 0.01 11.12
CA GLN A 130 9.65 -0.60 12.18
C GLN A 130 8.79 -1.41 13.15
N SER A 131 9.32 -2.55 13.61
CA SER A 131 8.69 -3.38 14.65
C SER A 131 9.03 -2.95 16.08
N ASP A 132 10.14 -2.24 16.25
CA ASP A 132 10.62 -1.62 17.49
C ASP A 132 11.41 -0.34 17.14
N VAL A 133 11.98 0.36 18.13
CA VAL A 133 12.68 1.64 17.92
C VAL A 133 13.81 1.55 16.87
N SER A 134 14.40 0.38 16.64
CA SER A 134 15.58 0.21 15.78
C SER A 134 15.42 -0.76 14.61
N THR A 135 14.51 -1.73 14.70
CA THR A 135 14.44 -2.84 13.76
C THR A 135 13.55 -2.52 12.57
N GLU A 136 14.15 -2.46 11.38
CA GLU A 136 13.43 -2.37 10.12
C GLU A 136 12.63 -3.65 9.86
N HIS A 137 11.31 -3.51 9.76
CA HIS A 137 10.40 -4.61 9.44
C HIS A 137 10.09 -4.66 7.95
N VAL A 138 9.76 -3.51 7.36
CA VAL A 138 9.51 -3.36 5.92
C VAL A 138 10.19 -2.08 5.43
N ARG A 139 10.71 -2.13 4.22
CA ARG A 139 11.08 -0.93 3.45
C ARG A 139 10.51 -1.02 2.05
N PHE A 140 10.02 0.10 1.51
CA PHE A 140 9.76 0.24 0.08
C PHE A 140 10.26 1.58 -0.47
N TRP A 141 10.81 1.59 -1.68
CA TRP A 141 11.44 2.74 -2.32
C TRP A 141 11.32 2.72 -3.84
#